data_AF-A0A316H489-F1
#
_entry.id   AF-A0A316H489-F1
#
_cell.length_a   1.000
_cell.length_b   1.000
_cell.length_c   1.000
_cell.angle_alpha   90.00
_cell.angle_beta   90.00
_cell.angle_gamma   90.00
#
_symmetry.space_group_name_H-M   'P 1'
#
loop_
_entity.id
_entity.type
_entity.pdbx_description
1 polymer ?
#
loop_
_entity_poly.entity_id
_entity_poly.type
_entity_poly.pdbx_seq_one_letter_code
_entity_poly.pdbx_strand_id
1 'polypeptide(L)'
;MGLTHARTMTAVALAASILAPAARAQGADGANALAAGQTLYEANCAICHQSSGAGRPPAFPDLRGNDILADPYVLVSKVAQGLGNMPPFPTLTAEEIAALATYVGSAWGNSYGAPTEAEVAEILADFDPPMAPRSIWDGVYTEAQAERGAQVYRAPCGICHGTRLNGAPDDNDMIPGPALARHNFLRIWDGRSLGMLYTYTISTMPQSNPGFLPPEDYAAIIAHMLAVTGAPPGDAELPADAWELGHIQILPAP
;
A
#
# COMPACT_ATOMS: atom_id res chain seq x y z
N MET A 1 -53.51 9.57 55.78
CA MET A 1 -53.38 8.76 54.55
C MET A 1 -52.44 9.50 53.61
N GLY A 2 -51.25 8.98 53.36
CA GLY A 2 -50.24 9.63 52.52
C GLY A 2 -48.90 8.92 52.67
N LEU A 3 -48.73 7.81 51.94
CA LEU A 3 -47.51 7.00 51.94
C LEU A 3 -46.75 7.23 50.62
N THR A 4 -45.50 7.63 50.81
CA THR A 4 -44.45 7.88 49.84
C THR A 4 -44.08 6.60 49.08
N HIS A 5 -43.90 6.70 47.75
CA HIS A 5 -43.32 5.63 46.93
C HIS A 5 -41.90 6.02 46.52
N ALA A 6 -40.92 5.26 47.03
CA ALA A 6 -39.53 5.31 46.59
C ALA A 6 -39.36 4.50 45.29
N ARG A 7 -38.70 5.09 44.28
CA ARG A 7 -38.32 4.40 43.04
C ARG A 7 -36.87 3.94 43.17
N THR A 8 -36.64 2.64 43.07
CA THR A 8 -35.33 2.02 42.95
C THR A 8 -34.82 2.15 41.50
N MET A 9 -33.59 2.64 41.33
CA MET A 9 -32.87 2.64 40.06
C MET A 9 -31.97 1.42 39.99
N THR A 10 -32.16 0.56 38.99
CA THR A 10 -31.28 -0.58 38.71
C THR A 10 -30.30 -0.16 37.61
N ALA A 11 -29.01 -0.07 37.93
CA ALA A 11 -27.95 0.19 36.96
C ALA A 11 -27.56 -1.13 36.27
N VAL A 12 -27.69 -1.18 34.94
CA VAL A 12 -27.17 -2.27 34.10
C VAL A 12 -25.79 -1.85 33.61
N ALA A 13 -24.75 -2.53 34.06
CA ALA A 13 -23.39 -2.35 33.56
C ALA A 13 -23.22 -3.19 32.28
N LEU A 14 -23.10 -2.54 31.12
CA LEU A 14 -22.59 -3.16 29.90
C LEU A 14 -21.06 -3.27 30.00
N ALA A 15 -20.54 -4.48 30.06
CA ALA A 15 -19.12 -4.74 29.84
C ALA A 15 -18.86 -4.71 28.32
N ALA A 16 -18.18 -3.65 27.85
CA ALA A 16 -17.66 -3.59 26.50
C ALA A 16 -16.33 -4.35 26.46
N SER A 17 -16.31 -5.51 25.78
CA SER A 17 -15.08 -6.21 25.42
C SER A 17 -14.38 -5.44 24.31
N ILE A 18 -13.30 -4.75 24.67
CA ILE A 18 -12.43 -4.05 23.73
C ILE A 18 -11.50 -5.10 23.12
N LEU A 19 -11.75 -5.51 21.86
CA LEU A 19 -10.70 -6.14 21.06
C LEU A 19 -9.72 -5.04 20.64
N ALA A 20 -8.56 -4.99 21.28
CA ALA A 20 -7.42 -4.27 20.74
C ALA A 20 -6.87 -5.02 19.50
N PRO A 21 -6.38 -4.32 18.48
CA PRO A 21 -5.65 -4.98 17.40
C PRO A 21 -4.37 -5.58 17.98
N ALA A 22 -4.09 -6.84 17.63
CA ALA A 22 -2.87 -7.51 18.00
C ALA A 22 -1.68 -6.74 17.42
N ALA A 23 -0.92 -6.06 18.29
CA ALA A 23 0.40 -5.59 17.95
C ALA A 23 1.21 -6.81 17.45
N ARG A 24 1.79 -6.70 16.24
CA ARG A 24 2.71 -7.72 15.68
C ARG A 24 3.80 -7.99 16.73
N ALA A 25 3.77 -9.17 17.34
CA ALA A 25 4.66 -9.53 18.43
C ALA A 25 6.11 -9.60 17.92
N GLN A 26 6.94 -8.65 18.32
CA GLN A 26 8.38 -8.70 18.11
C GLN A 26 9.02 -9.46 19.29
N GLY A 27 9.18 -10.77 19.13
CA GLY A 27 9.86 -11.68 20.06
C GLY A 27 11.15 -12.27 19.48
N ALA A 28 11.71 -13.29 20.15
CA ALA A 28 12.91 -14.02 19.70
C ALA A 28 12.82 -14.54 18.26
N ASP A 29 11.60 -14.87 17.82
CA ASP A 29 11.31 -15.32 16.45
C ASP A 29 11.62 -14.22 15.42
N GLY A 30 11.38 -12.94 15.75
CA GLY A 30 11.73 -11.82 14.88
C GLY A 30 13.24 -11.56 14.79
N ALA A 31 13.98 -11.78 15.88
CA ALA A 31 15.44 -11.70 15.86
C ALA A 31 16.07 -12.83 15.03
N ASN A 32 15.51 -14.03 15.10
CA ASN A 32 15.92 -15.16 14.28
C ASN A 32 15.63 -14.91 12.79
N ALA A 33 14.44 -14.38 12.46
CA ALA A 33 14.09 -14.00 11.08
C ALA A 33 15.04 -12.94 10.52
N LEU A 34 15.43 -11.94 11.32
CA LEU A 34 16.37 -10.90 10.88
C LEU A 34 17.75 -11.47 10.54
N ALA A 35 18.29 -12.36 11.38
CA ALA A 35 19.59 -12.99 11.14
C ALA A 35 19.57 -13.95 9.93
N ALA A 36 18.48 -14.70 9.76
CA ALA A 36 18.25 -15.54 8.59
C ALA A 36 18.18 -14.70 7.30
N GLY A 37 17.40 -13.61 7.33
CA GLY A 37 17.27 -12.66 6.24
C GLY A 37 18.60 -12.02 5.83
N GLN A 38 19.41 -11.62 6.81
CA GLN A 38 20.77 -11.11 6.54
C GLN A 38 21.64 -12.15 5.85
N THR A 39 21.61 -13.40 6.32
CA THR A 39 22.41 -14.49 5.74
C THR A 39 22.00 -14.74 4.29
N LEU A 40 20.70 -14.77 4.01
CA LEU A 40 20.16 -14.88 2.66
C LEU A 40 20.59 -13.71 1.79
N TYR A 41 20.53 -12.48 2.31
CA TYR A 41 20.95 -11.28 1.58
C TYR A 41 22.43 -11.32 1.19
N GLU A 42 23.33 -11.65 2.13
CA GLU A 42 24.77 -11.73 1.85
C GLU A 42 25.09 -12.83 0.84
N ALA A 43 24.39 -13.96 0.91
CA ALA A 43 24.61 -15.08 0.00
C ALA A 43 24.11 -14.82 -1.43
N ASN A 44 23.00 -14.08 -1.58
CA ASN A 44 22.27 -14.00 -2.86
C ASN A 44 22.24 -12.61 -3.48
N CYS A 45 22.20 -11.55 -2.66
CA CYS A 45 21.87 -10.19 -3.12
C CYS A 45 23.08 -9.24 -3.06
N ALA A 46 23.96 -9.39 -2.06
CA ALA A 46 25.06 -8.48 -1.80
C ALA A 46 26.09 -8.40 -2.94
N ILE A 47 26.18 -9.42 -3.80
CA ILE A 47 27.04 -9.39 -5.00
C ILE A 47 26.70 -8.22 -5.94
N CYS A 48 25.44 -7.80 -5.99
CA CYS A 48 24.97 -6.71 -6.85
C CYS A 48 24.55 -5.48 -6.03
N HIS A 49 23.84 -5.68 -4.92
CA HIS A 49 23.33 -4.60 -4.07
C HIS A 49 24.32 -4.14 -2.98
N GLN A 50 25.47 -4.83 -2.84
CA GLN A 50 26.47 -4.62 -1.80
C GLN A 50 25.94 -4.94 -0.39
N SER A 51 26.80 -5.34 0.54
CA SER A 51 26.42 -5.52 1.96
C SER A 51 25.90 -4.23 2.61
N SER A 52 26.25 -3.07 2.04
CA SER A 52 25.75 -1.76 2.45
C SER A 52 24.37 -1.42 1.88
N GLY A 53 23.82 -2.21 0.95
CA GLY A 53 22.57 -1.90 0.24
C GLY A 53 22.68 -0.78 -0.80
N ALA A 54 23.86 -0.14 -0.93
CA ALA A 54 24.04 1.02 -1.79
C ALA A 54 23.95 0.70 -3.30
N GLY A 55 24.11 -0.58 -3.68
CA GLY A 55 24.11 -1.01 -5.07
C GLY A 55 25.15 -0.29 -5.93
N ARG A 56 24.91 -0.25 -7.24
CA ARG A 56 25.70 0.52 -8.22
C ARG A 56 24.75 1.14 -9.25
N PRO A 57 24.10 2.26 -8.91
CA PRO A 57 23.14 2.91 -9.81
C PRO A 57 23.79 3.35 -11.14
N PRO A 58 23.06 3.30 -12.27
CA PRO A 58 21.68 2.82 -12.39
C PRO A 58 21.57 1.29 -12.57
N ALA A 59 22.69 0.56 -12.66
CA ALA A 59 22.69 -0.87 -12.99
C ALA A 59 22.12 -1.75 -11.86
N PHE A 60 22.43 -1.41 -10.61
CA PHE A 60 21.87 -2.05 -9.41
C PHE A 60 21.37 -0.94 -8.47
N PRO A 61 20.07 -0.86 -8.16
CA PRO A 61 19.51 0.25 -7.42
C PRO A 61 20.01 0.31 -5.97
N ASP A 62 20.02 1.52 -5.41
CA ASP A 62 20.22 1.75 -3.98
C ASP A 62 18.96 1.30 -3.24
N LEU A 63 19.13 0.39 -2.28
CA LEU A 63 18.05 -0.16 -1.45
C LEU A 63 17.86 0.65 -0.17
N ARG A 64 18.78 1.56 0.15
CA ARG A 64 18.73 2.36 1.37
C ARG A 64 17.77 3.51 1.20
N GLY A 65 16.83 3.68 2.12
CA GLY A 65 15.80 4.70 2.10
C GLY A 65 14.86 4.66 0.90
N ASN A 66 14.89 3.57 0.12
CA ASN A 66 14.07 3.41 -1.07
C ASN A 66 12.65 3.02 -0.66
N ASP A 67 11.74 4.01 -0.70
CA ASP A 67 10.36 3.89 -0.22
C ASP A 67 9.55 2.84 -0.97
N ILE A 68 9.91 2.49 -2.20
CA ILE A 68 9.23 1.44 -2.97
C ILE A 68 9.29 0.08 -2.26
N LEU A 69 10.32 -0.15 -1.44
CA LEU A 69 10.51 -1.38 -0.67
C LEU A 69 9.54 -1.48 0.52
N ALA A 70 8.81 -0.41 0.84
CA ALA A 70 7.72 -0.45 1.83
C ALA A 70 6.49 -1.21 1.33
N ASP A 71 6.39 -1.44 0.02
CA ASP A 71 5.34 -2.24 -0.59
C ASP A 71 5.78 -3.71 -0.66
N PRO A 72 5.18 -4.60 0.15
CA PRO A 72 5.58 -6.00 0.20
C PRO A 72 5.33 -6.70 -1.14
N TYR A 73 4.29 -6.32 -1.89
CA TYR A 73 4.05 -6.91 -3.22
C TYR A 73 5.19 -6.58 -4.17
N VAL A 74 5.64 -5.32 -4.19
CA VAL A 74 6.76 -4.91 -5.05
C VAL A 74 8.04 -5.65 -4.65
N LEU A 75 8.38 -5.66 -3.37
CA LEU A 75 9.59 -6.34 -2.88
C LEU A 75 9.57 -7.84 -3.23
N VAL A 76 8.50 -8.55 -2.84
CA VAL A 76 8.37 -9.99 -3.04
C VAL A 76 8.35 -10.34 -4.52
N SER A 77 7.59 -9.61 -5.35
CA SER A 77 7.53 -9.87 -6.79
C SER A 77 8.88 -9.67 -7.48
N LYS A 78 9.69 -8.67 -7.08
CA LYS A 78 11.04 -8.49 -7.65
C LYS A 78 12.00 -9.61 -7.24
N VAL A 79 11.91 -10.12 -6.02
CA VAL A 79 12.70 -11.27 -5.58
C VAL A 79 12.27 -12.55 -6.32
N ALA A 80 10.96 -12.80 -6.41
CA ALA A 80 10.43 -14.01 -7.03
C ALA A 80 10.67 -14.05 -8.55
N GLN A 81 10.41 -12.94 -9.25
CA GLN A 81 10.44 -12.88 -10.72
C GLN A 81 11.70 -12.28 -11.32
N GLY A 82 12.52 -11.61 -10.51
CA GLY A 82 13.64 -10.82 -11.01
C GLY A 82 13.19 -9.51 -11.69
N LEU A 83 14.18 -8.72 -12.10
CA LEU A 83 13.97 -7.48 -12.84
C LEU A 83 15.26 -7.06 -13.55
N GLY A 84 15.24 -6.96 -14.87
CA GLY A 84 16.41 -6.57 -15.65
C GLY A 84 17.59 -7.53 -15.41
N ASN A 85 18.66 -7.03 -14.76
CA ASN A 85 19.83 -7.84 -14.41
C ASN A 85 19.68 -8.62 -13.10
N MET A 86 18.64 -8.33 -12.29
CA MET A 86 18.35 -9.09 -11.07
C MET A 86 17.70 -10.42 -11.48
N PRO A 87 18.34 -11.58 -11.23
CA PRO A 87 17.75 -12.88 -11.56
C PRO A 87 16.53 -13.18 -10.67
N PRO A 88 15.61 -14.05 -11.11
CA PRO A 88 14.57 -14.60 -10.24
C PRO A 88 15.19 -15.55 -9.21
N PHE A 89 14.58 -15.64 -8.03
CA PHE A 89 14.98 -16.55 -6.96
C PHE A 89 13.88 -17.60 -6.64
N PRO A 90 13.52 -18.48 -7.59
CA PRO A 90 12.38 -19.39 -7.45
C PRO A 90 12.60 -20.53 -6.44
N THR A 91 13.83 -20.69 -5.94
CA THR A 91 14.17 -21.70 -4.94
C THR A 91 13.97 -21.22 -3.51
N LEU A 92 13.78 -19.91 -3.29
CA LEU A 92 13.49 -19.37 -1.98
C LEU A 92 12.02 -19.63 -1.62
N THR A 93 11.80 -20.12 -0.41
CA THR A 93 10.48 -20.33 0.18
C THR A 93 9.84 -19.02 0.63
N ALA A 94 8.53 -19.04 0.91
CA ALA A 94 7.83 -17.89 1.45
C ALA A 94 8.42 -17.42 2.79
N GLU A 95 8.83 -18.36 3.66
CA GLU A 95 9.48 -18.07 4.94
C GLU A 95 10.82 -17.35 4.72
N GLU A 96 11.64 -17.85 3.80
CA GLU A 96 12.95 -17.25 3.47
C GLU A 96 12.80 -15.85 2.86
N ILE A 97 11.83 -15.66 1.97
CA ILE A 97 11.54 -14.34 1.40
C ILE A 97 11.00 -13.38 2.46
N ALA A 98 10.15 -13.83 3.39
CA ALA A 98 9.68 -13.00 4.50
C ALA A 98 10.83 -12.56 5.42
N ALA A 99 11.75 -13.48 5.73
CA ALA A 99 12.97 -13.16 6.49
C ALA A 99 13.87 -12.17 5.73
N LEU A 100 14.09 -12.38 4.43
CA LEU A 100 14.85 -11.47 3.57
C LEU A 100 14.22 -10.06 3.52
N ALA A 101 12.90 -9.98 3.32
CA ALA A 101 12.15 -8.73 3.31
C ALA A 101 12.23 -8.01 4.66
N THR A 102 12.15 -8.75 5.77
CA THR A 102 12.35 -8.21 7.13
C THR A 102 13.73 -7.59 7.30
N TYR A 103 14.78 -8.24 6.80
CA TYR A 103 16.13 -7.68 6.83
C TYR A 103 16.24 -6.42 5.96
N VAL A 104 15.83 -6.48 4.69
CA VAL A 104 15.88 -5.33 3.78
C VAL A 104 15.07 -4.14 4.30
N GLY A 105 13.91 -4.40 4.91
CA GLY A 105 13.04 -3.38 5.48
C GLY A 105 13.56 -2.71 6.75
N SER A 106 14.56 -3.29 7.42
CA SER A 106 15.15 -2.76 8.66
C SER A 106 16.64 -2.38 8.52
N ALA A 107 17.29 -2.80 7.44
CA ALA A 107 18.70 -2.51 7.18
C ALA A 107 18.92 -1.07 6.73
N TRP A 108 20.12 -0.55 7.01
CA TRP A 108 20.63 0.74 6.48
C TRP A 108 19.75 1.97 6.75
N GLY A 109 18.97 1.94 7.83
CA GLY A 109 18.06 3.03 8.21
C GLY A 109 16.66 2.91 7.58
N ASN A 110 16.37 1.81 6.89
CA ASN A 110 15.01 1.48 6.49
C ASN A 110 14.14 1.21 7.72
N SER A 111 12.87 1.54 7.60
CA SER A 111 11.86 1.28 8.62
C SER A 111 10.55 0.87 7.96
N TYR A 112 10.64 -0.16 7.12
CA TYR A 112 9.54 -0.76 6.39
C TYR A 112 9.09 -2.01 7.17
N GLY A 113 7.79 -2.16 7.40
CA GLY A 113 7.26 -3.27 8.18
C GLY A 113 7.71 -4.64 7.63
N ALA A 114 7.64 -5.66 8.49
CA ALA A 114 7.98 -7.03 8.09
C ALA A 114 6.72 -7.75 7.56
N PRO A 115 6.71 -8.20 6.29
CA PRO A 115 5.64 -9.07 5.82
C PRO A 115 5.75 -10.44 6.51
N THR A 116 4.61 -11.05 6.76
CA THR A 116 4.51 -12.41 7.30
C THR A 116 4.75 -13.43 6.19
N GLU A 117 5.09 -14.66 6.57
CA GLU A 117 5.20 -15.77 5.62
C GLU A 117 3.88 -15.98 4.84
N ALA A 118 2.73 -15.86 5.50
CA ALA A 118 1.42 -16.01 4.85
C ALA A 118 1.18 -14.92 3.79
N GLU A 119 1.47 -13.65 4.13
CA GLU A 119 1.41 -12.53 3.19
C GLU A 119 2.33 -12.77 1.98
N VAL A 120 3.55 -13.24 2.20
CA VAL A 120 4.47 -13.60 1.11
C VAL A 120 3.93 -14.75 0.27
N ALA A 121 3.38 -15.80 0.89
CA ALA A 121 2.83 -16.94 0.17
C ALA A 121 1.63 -16.55 -0.72
N GLU A 122 0.77 -15.64 -0.25
CA GLU A 122 -0.33 -15.08 -1.04
C GLU A 122 0.19 -14.32 -2.26
N ILE A 123 1.20 -13.45 -2.09
CA ILE A 123 1.81 -12.74 -3.23
C ILE A 123 2.44 -13.72 -4.24
N LEU A 124 3.12 -14.76 -3.76
CA LEU A 124 3.74 -15.76 -4.64
C LEU A 124 2.68 -16.54 -5.45
N ALA A 125 1.50 -16.79 -4.87
CA ALA A 125 0.42 -17.50 -5.54
C ALA A 125 -0.15 -16.75 -6.75
N ASP A 126 -0.06 -15.42 -6.80
CA ASP A 126 -0.48 -14.62 -7.97
C ASP A 126 0.31 -14.93 -9.24
N PHE A 127 1.45 -15.60 -9.09
CA PHE A 127 2.36 -15.91 -10.18
C PHE A 127 2.35 -17.40 -10.56
N ASP A 128 1.39 -18.20 -10.07
CA ASP A 128 1.21 -19.60 -10.43
C ASP A 128 -0.15 -19.88 -11.11
N PRO A 129 -0.19 -20.22 -12.41
CA PRO A 129 0.92 -20.24 -13.37
C PRO A 129 1.41 -18.81 -13.65
N PRO A 130 2.62 -18.63 -14.23
CA PRO A 130 3.18 -17.30 -14.47
C PRO A 130 2.26 -16.46 -15.37
N MET A 131 1.59 -15.50 -14.75
CA MET A 131 0.75 -14.49 -15.39
C MET A 131 1.33 -13.10 -15.15
N ALA A 132 0.97 -12.15 -16.02
CA ALA A 132 1.26 -10.75 -15.77
C ALA A 132 0.53 -10.31 -14.49
N PRO A 133 1.18 -9.54 -13.60
CA PRO A 133 0.55 -9.05 -12.39
C PRO A 133 -0.68 -8.21 -12.76
N ARG A 134 -1.77 -8.37 -12.00
CA ARG A 134 -2.96 -7.53 -12.13
C ARG A 134 -2.58 -6.07 -11.95
N SER A 135 -3.18 -5.21 -12.76
CA SER A 135 -2.85 -3.80 -12.88
C SER A 135 -4.10 -2.93 -12.90
N ILE A 136 -3.90 -1.61 -12.80
CA ILE A 136 -4.98 -0.63 -12.92
C ILE A 136 -5.72 -0.70 -14.27
N TRP A 137 -5.14 -1.34 -15.29
CA TRP A 137 -5.73 -1.43 -16.63
C TRP A 137 -6.71 -2.61 -16.78
N ASP A 138 -6.83 -3.47 -15.77
CA ASP A 138 -7.62 -4.70 -15.82
C ASP A 138 -9.07 -4.52 -15.33
N GLY A 139 -9.64 -3.32 -15.41
CA GLY A 139 -11.04 -3.08 -15.01
C GLY A 139 -11.25 -3.25 -13.50
N VAL A 140 -10.40 -2.63 -12.68
CA VAL A 140 -10.31 -2.93 -11.24
C VAL A 140 -11.30 -2.19 -10.34
N TYR A 141 -12.14 -1.33 -10.92
CA TYR A 141 -13.12 -0.50 -10.21
C TYR A 141 -14.42 -0.41 -11.00
N THR A 142 -15.55 -0.10 -10.36
CA THR A 142 -16.82 0.13 -11.08
C THR A 142 -16.99 1.60 -11.44
N GLU A 143 -17.70 1.88 -12.53
CA GLU A 143 -18.07 3.25 -12.91
C GLU A 143 -18.81 3.97 -11.77
N ALA A 144 -19.77 3.29 -11.13
CA ALA A 144 -20.50 3.80 -9.98
C ALA A 144 -19.57 4.16 -8.79
N GLN A 145 -18.53 3.37 -8.55
CA GLN A 145 -17.55 3.67 -7.50
C GLN A 145 -16.74 4.94 -7.83
N ALA A 146 -16.29 5.09 -9.08
CA ALA A 146 -15.58 6.29 -9.53
C ALA A 146 -16.46 7.54 -9.48
N GLU A 147 -17.76 7.43 -9.80
CA GLU A 147 -18.72 8.54 -9.70
C GLU A 147 -18.94 8.98 -8.24
N ARG A 148 -19.05 8.03 -7.30
CA ARG A 148 -19.11 8.34 -5.86
C ARG A 148 -17.82 9.02 -5.42
N GLY A 149 -16.67 8.49 -5.83
CA GLY A 149 -15.36 9.09 -5.57
C GLY A 149 -15.23 10.53 -6.04
N ALA A 150 -15.75 10.84 -7.23
CA ALA A 150 -15.74 12.20 -7.78
C ALA A 150 -16.50 13.19 -6.87
N GLN A 151 -17.63 12.76 -6.30
CA GLN A 151 -18.43 13.59 -5.39
C GLN A 151 -17.69 13.86 -4.08
N VAL A 152 -17.07 12.83 -3.50
CA VAL A 152 -16.29 12.96 -2.26
C VAL A 152 -15.02 13.78 -2.47
N TYR A 153 -14.33 13.60 -3.60
CA TYR A 153 -13.06 14.28 -3.93
C TYR A 153 -13.19 15.82 -3.99
N ARG A 154 -14.30 16.32 -4.55
CA ARG A 154 -14.41 17.69 -5.07
C ARG A 154 -14.03 18.78 -4.07
N ALA A 155 -14.52 18.70 -2.83
CA ALA A 155 -14.28 19.71 -1.82
C ALA A 155 -12.95 19.51 -1.05
N PRO A 156 -12.68 18.35 -0.43
CA PRO A 156 -11.50 18.16 0.40
C PRO A 156 -10.19 18.06 -0.37
N CYS A 157 -10.22 17.51 -1.59
CA CYS A 157 -9.01 17.28 -2.38
C CYS A 157 -8.87 18.30 -3.52
N GLY A 158 -9.98 18.69 -4.13
CA GLY A 158 -10.01 19.63 -5.27
C GLY A 158 -9.40 21.00 -4.96
N ILE A 159 -9.48 21.47 -3.72
CA ILE A 159 -8.87 22.75 -3.28
C ILE A 159 -7.35 22.79 -3.43
N CYS A 160 -6.68 21.63 -3.50
CA CYS A 160 -5.24 21.54 -3.70
C CYS A 160 -4.84 20.81 -4.99
N HIS A 161 -5.60 19.80 -5.42
CA HIS A 161 -5.23 18.97 -6.56
C HIS A 161 -6.02 19.29 -7.84
N GLY A 162 -6.96 20.24 -7.76
CA GLY A 162 -7.82 20.71 -8.84
C GLY A 162 -8.96 19.73 -9.11
N THR A 163 -10.11 20.22 -9.57
CA THR A 163 -11.27 19.37 -9.92
C THR A 163 -10.99 18.42 -11.09
N ARG A 164 -9.93 18.70 -11.87
CA ARG A 164 -9.45 17.86 -12.97
C ARG A 164 -8.29 16.92 -12.60
N LEU A 165 -7.89 16.88 -11.33
CA LEU A 165 -6.80 16.05 -10.78
C LEU A 165 -5.43 16.30 -11.44
N ASN A 166 -5.25 17.44 -12.11
CA ASN A 166 -4.03 17.77 -12.83
C ASN A 166 -3.07 18.65 -12.00
N GLY A 167 -3.43 18.98 -10.75
CA GLY A 167 -2.63 19.84 -9.86
C GLY A 167 -2.57 21.31 -10.29
N ALA A 168 -3.26 21.69 -11.37
CA ALA A 168 -3.27 23.05 -11.87
C ALA A 168 -4.48 23.81 -11.30
N PRO A 169 -4.31 25.10 -10.92
CA PRO A 169 -5.41 25.96 -10.51
C PRO A 169 -6.57 25.95 -11.51
N ASP A 170 -7.75 25.58 -11.02
CA ASP A 170 -9.04 25.83 -11.69
C ASP A 170 -9.87 26.92 -10.98
N ASP A 171 -9.40 27.37 -9.82
CA ASP A 171 -9.83 28.53 -9.07
C ASP A 171 -8.61 29.41 -8.73
N ASN A 172 -8.78 30.72 -8.61
CA ASN A 172 -7.70 31.67 -8.30
C ASN A 172 -7.18 31.52 -6.86
N ASP A 173 -7.99 30.99 -5.95
CA ASP A 173 -7.64 30.79 -4.54
C ASP A 173 -7.12 29.35 -4.27
N MET A 174 -7.01 28.52 -5.30
CA MET A 174 -6.51 27.14 -5.20
C MET A 174 -5.00 27.13 -4.90
N ILE A 175 -4.60 26.35 -3.89
CA ILE A 175 -3.17 26.12 -3.57
C ILE A 175 -2.66 24.97 -4.44
N PRO A 176 -1.68 25.16 -5.34
CA PRO A 176 -1.26 24.08 -6.24
C PRO A 176 -0.62 22.89 -5.50
N GLY A 177 -1.21 21.71 -5.68
CA GLY A 177 -0.68 20.41 -5.30
C GLY A 177 -0.26 19.57 -6.52
N PRO A 178 0.36 18.40 -6.32
CA PRO A 178 0.73 17.52 -7.43
C PRO A 178 -0.50 16.97 -8.18
N ALA A 179 -0.30 16.61 -9.45
CA ALA A 179 -1.31 15.90 -10.22
C ALA A 179 -1.57 14.51 -9.63
N LEU A 180 -2.85 14.14 -9.54
CA LEU A 180 -3.33 12.87 -8.98
C LEU A 180 -3.80 11.89 -10.05
N ALA A 181 -3.81 12.29 -11.32
CA ALA A 181 -4.19 11.43 -12.43
C ALA A 181 -3.34 11.68 -13.68
N ARG A 182 -3.45 10.77 -14.64
CA ARG A 182 -2.82 10.85 -15.98
C ARG A 182 -1.29 10.79 -15.92
N HIS A 183 -0.63 11.34 -16.95
CA HIS A 183 0.80 11.14 -17.22
C HIS A 183 1.73 11.47 -16.04
N ASN A 184 1.51 12.59 -15.33
CA ASN A 184 2.35 12.96 -14.19
C ASN A 184 2.20 11.98 -13.02
N PHE A 185 0.96 11.54 -12.74
CA PHE A 185 0.68 10.52 -11.73
C PHE A 185 1.35 9.19 -12.11
N LEU A 186 1.14 8.70 -13.34
CA LEU A 186 1.71 7.45 -13.80
C LEU A 186 3.24 7.46 -13.74
N ARG A 187 3.90 8.57 -14.07
CA ARG A 187 5.37 8.69 -13.96
C ARG A 187 5.89 8.58 -12.51
N ILE A 188 5.12 9.09 -11.54
CA ILE A 188 5.53 9.08 -10.13
C ILE A 188 5.21 7.73 -9.48
N TRP A 189 4.10 7.10 -9.89
CA TRP A 189 3.56 5.90 -9.26
C TRP A 189 3.87 4.61 -10.03
N ASP A 190 4.59 4.67 -11.15
CA ASP A 190 5.01 3.51 -11.92
C ASP A 190 5.71 2.45 -11.04
N GLY A 191 5.22 1.22 -11.10
CA GLY A 191 5.75 0.07 -10.37
C GLY A 191 5.38 0.00 -8.90
N ARG A 192 4.49 0.87 -8.39
CA ARG A 192 3.92 0.82 -7.04
C ARG A 192 2.53 0.18 -7.08
N SER A 193 2.06 -0.39 -5.96
CA SER A 193 0.68 -0.89 -5.87
C SER A 193 -0.35 0.19 -5.52
N LEU A 194 -1.63 -0.11 -5.76
CA LEU A 194 -2.74 0.66 -5.21
C LEU A 194 -2.76 0.59 -3.67
N GLY A 195 -2.28 -0.48 -3.05
CA GLY A 195 -2.17 -0.61 -1.59
C GLY A 195 -1.23 0.43 -0.99
N MET A 196 -0.09 0.68 -1.64
CA MET A 196 0.81 1.76 -1.26
C MET A 196 0.14 3.14 -1.46
N LEU A 197 -0.52 3.36 -2.59
CA LEU A 197 -1.23 4.62 -2.86
C LEU A 197 -2.32 4.90 -1.82
N TYR A 198 -3.10 3.88 -1.47
CA TYR A 198 -4.18 3.95 -0.50
C TYR A 198 -3.65 4.28 0.89
N THR A 199 -2.62 3.55 1.35
CA THR A 199 -1.98 3.78 2.64
C THR A 199 -1.36 5.18 2.72
N TYR A 200 -0.67 5.60 1.65
CA TYR A 200 -0.06 6.93 1.56
C TYR A 200 -1.13 8.03 1.62
N THR A 201 -2.20 7.89 0.84
CA THR A 201 -3.30 8.86 0.79
C THR A 201 -3.95 9.00 2.17
N ILE A 202 -4.32 7.91 2.83
CA ILE A 202 -4.94 7.94 4.16
C ILE A 202 -4.01 8.58 5.19
N SER A 203 -2.72 8.25 5.16
CA SER A 203 -1.76 8.64 6.20
C SER A 203 -1.25 10.07 6.05
N THR A 204 -1.38 10.67 4.86
CA THR A 204 -0.78 11.97 4.55
C THR A 204 -1.77 12.99 4.01
N MET A 205 -2.97 12.58 3.60
CA MET A 205 -3.95 13.45 2.98
C MET A 205 -5.29 13.45 3.69
N PRO A 206 -5.97 14.61 3.73
CA PRO A 206 -5.43 15.94 3.44
C PRO A 206 -4.34 16.33 4.46
N GLN A 207 -3.36 17.12 4.05
CA GLN A 207 -2.23 17.53 4.91
C GLN A 207 -2.67 18.15 6.25
N SER A 208 -3.83 18.80 6.28
CA SER A 208 -4.40 19.43 7.48
C SER A 208 -5.10 18.44 8.42
N ASN A 209 -5.57 17.30 7.91
CA ASN A 209 -6.32 16.31 8.69
C ASN A 209 -6.27 14.91 8.04
N PRO A 210 -5.12 14.22 8.07
CA PRO A 210 -5.00 12.90 7.45
C PRO A 210 -5.99 11.88 8.01
N GLY A 211 -6.55 11.03 7.15
CA GLY A 211 -7.41 9.92 7.57
C GLY A 211 -8.81 10.32 8.03
N PHE A 212 -9.26 11.55 7.73
CA PHE A 212 -10.56 12.04 8.19
C PHE A 212 -11.78 11.43 7.48
N LEU A 213 -11.60 10.88 6.27
CA LEU A 213 -12.64 10.19 5.53
C LEU A 213 -12.72 8.71 5.92
N PRO A 214 -13.90 8.09 5.78
CA PRO A 214 -14.02 6.64 5.84
C PRO A 214 -13.08 5.92 4.84
N PRO A 215 -12.57 4.72 5.17
CA PRO A 215 -11.74 3.90 4.27
C PRO A 215 -12.35 3.71 2.87
N GLU A 216 -13.65 3.42 2.77
CA GLU A 216 -14.38 3.23 1.52
C GLU A 216 -14.41 4.47 0.62
N ASP A 217 -14.41 5.66 1.22
CA ASP A 217 -14.38 6.93 0.50
C ASP A 217 -13.00 7.15 -0.15
N TYR A 218 -11.91 6.74 0.51
CA TYR A 218 -10.58 6.76 -0.11
C TYR A 218 -10.47 5.78 -1.28
N ALA A 219 -11.03 4.57 -1.15
CA ALA A 219 -11.07 3.62 -2.26
C ALA A 219 -11.87 4.18 -3.44
N ALA A 220 -13.01 4.84 -3.17
CA ALA A 220 -13.81 5.50 -4.20
C ALA A 220 -13.05 6.67 -4.86
N ILE A 221 -12.34 7.49 -4.09
CA ILE A 221 -11.49 8.57 -4.63
C ILE A 221 -10.39 7.99 -5.54
N ILE A 222 -9.75 6.89 -5.16
CA ILE A 222 -8.77 6.21 -6.01
C ILE A 222 -9.43 5.71 -7.30
N ALA A 223 -10.62 5.10 -7.23
CA ALA A 223 -11.37 4.73 -8.44
C ALA A 223 -11.61 5.94 -9.36
N HIS A 224 -11.95 7.10 -8.79
CA HIS A 224 -12.07 8.34 -9.56
C HIS A 224 -10.74 8.78 -10.21
N MET A 225 -9.62 8.69 -9.48
CA MET A 225 -8.28 8.96 -10.03
C MET A 225 -7.95 8.04 -11.21
N LEU A 226 -8.30 6.76 -11.12
CA LEU A 226 -8.12 5.78 -12.20
C LEU A 226 -8.98 6.10 -13.42
N ALA A 227 -10.26 6.43 -13.21
CA ALA A 227 -11.16 6.86 -14.27
C ALA A 227 -10.65 8.10 -15.02
N VAL A 228 -10.17 9.12 -14.29
CA VAL A 228 -9.58 10.33 -14.90
C VAL A 228 -8.26 10.01 -15.60
N THR A 229 -7.50 9.04 -15.11
CA THR A 229 -6.28 8.54 -15.76
C THR A 229 -6.57 7.84 -17.09
N GLY A 230 -7.76 7.27 -17.25
CA GLY A 230 -8.20 6.55 -18.45
C GLY A 230 -8.19 5.04 -18.30
N ALA A 231 -7.99 4.51 -17.09
CA ALA A 231 -8.15 3.09 -16.81
C ALA A 231 -9.62 2.67 -17.03
N PRO A 232 -9.90 1.55 -17.69
CA PRO A 232 -11.28 1.12 -17.92
C PRO A 232 -11.96 0.71 -16.61
N PRO A 233 -13.28 0.90 -16.48
CA PRO A 233 -14.04 0.28 -15.39
C PRO A 233 -14.22 -1.23 -15.64
N GLY A 234 -14.51 -1.98 -14.59
CA GLY A 234 -14.97 -3.36 -14.64
C GLY A 234 -16.18 -3.58 -13.71
N ASP A 235 -16.39 -4.83 -13.31
CA ASP A 235 -17.63 -5.27 -12.65
C ASP A 235 -17.53 -5.33 -11.11
N ALA A 236 -16.33 -5.18 -10.55
CA ALA A 236 -16.08 -5.23 -9.11
C ALA A 236 -15.54 -3.91 -8.58
N GLU A 237 -15.97 -3.53 -7.38
CA GLU A 237 -15.45 -2.34 -6.71
C GLU A 237 -14.03 -2.60 -6.17
N LEU A 238 -13.20 -1.56 -6.17
CA LEU A 238 -11.95 -1.58 -5.41
C LEU A 238 -12.28 -1.78 -3.92
N PRO A 239 -11.63 -2.75 -3.24
CA PRO A 239 -11.81 -2.93 -1.81
C PRO A 239 -11.20 -1.76 -1.04
N ALA A 240 -11.70 -1.52 0.17
CA ALA A 240 -11.17 -0.53 1.10
C ALA A 240 -10.07 -1.11 2.01
N ASP A 241 -9.26 -2.02 1.46
CA ASP A 241 -8.25 -2.77 2.19
C ASP A 241 -6.88 -2.63 1.51
N ALA A 242 -5.88 -2.21 2.30
CA ALA A 242 -4.55 -1.92 1.77
C ALA A 242 -3.82 -3.17 1.26
N TRP A 243 -4.09 -4.33 1.88
CA TRP A 243 -3.48 -5.59 1.49
C TRP A 243 -4.05 -6.04 0.14
N GLU A 244 -5.37 -6.14 0.01
CA GLU A 244 -6.02 -6.52 -1.26
C GLU A 244 -5.66 -5.57 -2.41
N LEU A 245 -5.59 -4.26 -2.15
CA LEU A 245 -5.13 -3.26 -3.12
C LEU A 245 -3.65 -3.40 -3.47
N GLY A 246 -2.84 -4.00 -2.59
CA GLY A 246 -1.41 -4.29 -2.82
C GLY A 246 -1.16 -5.18 -4.04
N HIS A 247 -2.12 -6.06 -4.34
CA HIS A 247 -2.08 -6.99 -5.46
C HIS A 247 -2.45 -6.34 -6.81
N ILE A 248 -2.66 -5.02 -6.87
CA ILE A 248 -2.98 -4.28 -8.10
C ILE A 248 -1.88 -3.25 -8.37
N GLN A 249 -1.15 -3.43 -9.46
CA GLN A 249 -0.01 -2.60 -9.82
C GLN A 249 -0.40 -1.36 -10.65
N ILE A 250 0.26 -0.23 -10.38
CA ILE A 250 0.19 0.98 -11.20
C ILE A 250 1.31 0.87 -12.24
N LEU A 251 0.94 0.56 -13.48
CA LEU A 251 1.87 0.37 -14.60
C LEU A 251 1.57 1.36 -15.74
N PRO A 252 2.49 1.58 -16.69
CA PRO A 252 2.21 2.36 -17.89
C PRO A 252 1.06 1.76 -18.68
N ALA A 253 0.38 2.58 -19.48
CA ALA A 253 -0.67 2.08 -20.37
C ALA A 253 -0.10 1.02 -21.34
N PRO A 254 -0.84 -0.08 -21.61
CA PRO A 254 -0.41 -1.17 -22.48
C PRO A 254 -0.30 -0.76 -23.96
#